data_AF-A0A2P8VR64-F1
#
_entry.id   AF-A0A2P8VR64-F1
#
_cell.length_a   1.000
_cell.length_b   1.000
_cell.length_c   1.000
_cell.angle_alpha   90.00
_cell.angle_beta   90.00
_cell.angle_gamma   90.00
#
_symmetry.space_group_name_H-M   'P 1'
#
loop_
_entity.id
_entity.type
_entity.pdbx_description
1 polymer ?
#
loop_
_entity_poly.entity_id
_entity_poly.type
_entity_poly.pdbx_seq_one_letter_code
_entity_poly.pdbx_strand_id
1 'polypeptide(L)'
;MTLPLLTYAPSSQNQRVEGYEVPGDEHSRIFTLEQNHDKDDVDALVTAAYRQIFHEQQMLKSNRQTLLESQLRGGLISVKDFVRGLATSDAFRTWNYEVNNNYRFVELCVQR
;
A
#
# COMPACT_ATOMS: atom_id res chain seq x y z
N MET A 1 -21.08 1.60 25.50
CA MET A 1 -21.85 0.94 24.42
C MET A 1 -21.07 1.11 23.12
N THR A 2 -20.83 0.03 22.37
CA THR A 2 -20.10 0.07 21.10
C THR A 2 -21.04 0.50 19.97
N LEU A 3 -20.67 1.55 19.23
CA LEU A 3 -21.41 1.98 18.04
C LEU A 3 -21.09 1.02 16.88
N PRO A 4 -22.08 0.31 16.28
CA PRO A 4 -21.84 -0.56 15.14
C PRO A 4 -21.59 0.25 13.86
N LEU A 5 -20.91 -0.36 12.88
CA LEU A 5 -20.73 0.24 11.55
C LEU A 5 -22.06 0.30 10.79
N LEU A 6 -22.24 1.36 9.99
CA LEU A 6 -23.42 1.52 9.15
C LEU A 6 -23.36 0.55 7.95
N THR A 7 -24.47 -0.12 7.68
CA THR A 7 -24.61 -0.99 6.51
C THR A 7 -24.81 -0.14 5.24
N TYR A 8 -24.09 -0.47 4.17
CA TYR A 8 -24.26 0.14 2.84
C TYR A 8 -24.47 -0.93 1.77
N ALA A 9 -25.17 -0.58 0.69
CA ALA A 9 -25.44 -1.50 -0.41
C ALA A 9 -24.16 -1.72 -1.23
N PRO A 10 -23.79 -2.98 -1.56
CA PRO A 10 -22.60 -3.25 -2.34
C PRO A 10 -22.86 -2.97 -3.83
N SER A 11 -21.83 -2.51 -4.55
CA SER A 11 -21.88 -2.29 -6.01
C SER A 11 -21.27 -3.46 -6.79
N SER A 12 -21.69 -3.65 -8.04
CA SER A 12 -21.04 -4.58 -8.97
C SER A 12 -19.65 -4.07 -9.34
N GLN A 13 -18.63 -4.88 -9.13
CA GLN A 13 -17.22 -4.58 -9.44
C GLN A 13 -16.57 -5.82 -10.05
N ASN A 14 -15.65 -5.63 -11.01
CA ASN A 14 -15.01 -6.73 -11.72
C ASN A 14 -14.30 -7.70 -10.77
N GLN A 15 -13.62 -7.18 -9.74
CA GLN A 15 -12.92 -7.99 -8.72
C GLN A 15 -13.82 -8.91 -7.90
N ARG A 16 -15.16 -8.79 -7.99
CA ARG A 16 -16.12 -9.64 -7.27
C ARG A 16 -16.59 -10.85 -8.08
N VAL A 17 -16.19 -10.95 -9.34
CA VAL A 17 -16.56 -12.03 -10.24
C VAL A 17 -15.28 -12.74 -10.67
N GLU A 18 -15.30 -14.08 -10.71
CA GLU A 18 -14.16 -14.84 -11.22
C GLU A 18 -13.95 -14.53 -12.70
N GLY A 19 -12.75 -14.04 -13.02
CA GLY A 19 -12.31 -13.82 -14.40
C GLY A 19 -11.87 -15.13 -15.04
N TYR A 20 -12.08 -15.26 -16.36
CA TYR A 20 -11.58 -16.39 -17.16
C TYR A 20 -10.26 -16.07 -17.87
N GLU A 21 -9.65 -14.93 -17.56
CA GLU A 21 -8.43 -14.45 -18.19
C GLU A 21 -7.22 -15.28 -17.76
N VAL A 22 -6.38 -15.63 -18.73
CA VAL A 22 -5.09 -16.29 -18.48
C VAL A 22 -4.06 -15.20 -18.21
N PRO A 23 -3.25 -15.31 -17.13
CA PRO A 23 -2.25 -14.30 -16.81
C PRO A 23 -1.29 -14.03 -17.99
N GLY A 24 -1.31 -12.79 -18.49
CA GLY A 24 -0.38 -12.26 -19.49
C GLY A 24 0.32 -10.97 -19.02
N ASP A 25 0.92 -10.24 -19.97
CA ASP A 25 1.74 -9.04 -19.70
C ASP A 25 0.94 -7.83 -19.17
N GLU A 26 -0.39 -7.84 -19.28
CA GLU A 26 -1.26 -6.75 -18.80
C GLU A 26 -1.51 -6.82 -17.28
N HIS A 27 -1.18 -7.94 -16.62
CA HIS A 27 -1.39 -8.07 -15.18
C HIS A 27 -0.33 -7.30 -14.39
N SER A 28 -0.77 -6.69 -13.29
CA SER A 28 0.14 -6.08 -12.34
C SER A 28 1.05 -7.14 -11.71
N ARG A 29 2.34 -6.82 -11.65
CA ARG A 29 3.33 -7.70 -11.00
C ARG A 29 3.05 -7.80 -9.50
N ILE A 30 2.93 -9.02 -9.00
CA ILE A 30 2.78 -9.31 -7.58
C ILE A 30 4.18 -9.38 -6.94
N PHE A 31 4.42 -8.57 -5.92
CA PHE A 31 5.64 -8.61 -5.12
C PHE A 31 5.36 -9.38 -3.83
N THR A 32 6.10 -10.46 -3.58
CA THR A 32 5.92 -11.29 -2.37
C THR A 32 7.26 -11.54 -1.67
N LEU A 33 7.18 -11.75 -0.35
CA LEU A 33 8.32 -12.15 0.49
C LEU A 33 8.30 -13.65 0.86
N GLU A 34 7.66 -14.51 0.07
CA GLU A 34 7.57 -15.96 0.36
C GLU A 34 8.53 -16.82 -0.49
N GLN A 35 9.07 -16.29 -1.59
CA GLN A 35 9.96 -17.02 -2.50
C GLN A 35 11.38 -16.44 -2.46
N ASN A 36 12.26 -17.09 -1.69
CA ASN A 36 13.72 -16.97 -1.69
C ASN A 36 14.27 -15.62 -2.22
N HIS A 37 14.28 -14.59 -1.38
CA HIS A 37 14.53 -13.21 -1.80
C HIS A 37 16.00 -12.93 -2.05
N ASP A 38 16.30 -12.53 -3.28
CA ASP A 38 17.51 -11.74 -3.51
C ASP A 38 17.31 -10.31 -2.97
N LYS A 39 18.41 -9.62 -2.65
CA LYS A 39 18.36 -8.24 -2.16
C LYS A 39 17.64 -7.31 -3.13
N ASP A 40 17.80 -7.56 -4.43
CA ASP A 40 17.19 -6.79 -5.50
C ASP A 40 15.65 -6.92 -5.48
N ASP A 41 15.11 -8.07 -5.10
CA ASP A 41 13.65 -8.28 -5.00
C ASP A 41 13.05 -7.49 -3.83
N VAL A 42 13.78 -7.38 -2.72
CA VAL A 42 13.34 -6.59 -1.56
C VAL A 42 13.32 -5.10 -1.91
N ASP A 43 14.35 -4.60 -2.61
CA ASP A 43 14.39 -3.20 -3.03
C ASP A 43 13.32 -2.87 -4.08
N ALA A 44 13.01 -3.80 -4.98
CA ALA A 44 11.89 -3.67 -5.91
C ALA A 44 10.55 -3.62 -5.17
N LEU A 45 10.34 -4.48 -4.16
CA LEU A 45 9.14 -4.47 -3.32
C LEU A 45 9.00 -3.17 -2.53
N VAL A 46 10.08 -2.68 -1.93
CA VAL A 46 10.10 -1.39 -1.22
C VAL A 46 9.66 -0.28 -2.19
N THR A 47 10.25 -0.22 -3.37
CA THR A 47 9.93 0.77 -4.40
C THR A 47 8.45 0.67 -4.83
N ALA A 48 7.94 -0.54 -5.03
CA ALA A 48 6.54 -0.78 -5.37
C ALA A 48 5.58 -0.32 -4.26
N ALA A 49 5.91 -0.59 -2.99
CA ALA A 49 5.11 -0.15 -1.86
C ALA A 49 5.09 1.38 -1.70
N TYR A 50 6.23 2.07 -1.89
CA TYR A 50 6.24 3.54 -1.93
C TYR A 50 5.38 4.07 -3.08
N ARG A 51 5.47 3.46 -4.27
CA ARG A 51 4.69 3.87 -5.43
C ARG A 51 3.18 3.69 -5.20
N GLN A 52 2.78 2.60 -4.56
CA GLN A 52 1.39 2.31 -4.23
C GLN A 52 0.82 3.31 -3.20
N ILE A 53 1.57 3.58 -2.13
CA ILE A 53 1.08 4.39 -1.00
C ILE A 53 1.24 5.90 -1.22
N PHE A 54 2.37 6.36 -1.76
CA PHE A 54 2.65 7.79 -1.88
C PHE A 54 2.47 8.34 -3.31
N HIS A 55 2.36 7.47 -4.31
CA HIS A 55 2.57 7.80 -5.72
C HIS A 55 4.00 8.29 -6.02
N GLU A 56 4.33 8.23 -7.30
CA GLU A 56 5.66 8.52 -7.84
C GLU A 56 6.16 9.93 -7.50
N GLN A 57 5.26 10.92 -7.45
CA GLN A 57 5.60 12.33 -7.17
C GLN A 57 6.10 12.56 -5.73
N GLN A 58 5.70 11.72 -4.78
CA GLN A 58 6.06 11.86 -3.37
C GLN A 58 7.23 10.97 -2.96
N MET A 59 7.85 10.22 -3.89
CA MET A 59 9.03 9.37 -3.67
C MET A 59 10.34 10.18 -3.58
N LEU A 60 10.30 11.28 -2.82
CA LEU A 60 11.42 12.16 -2.57
C LEU A 60 12.34 11.56 -1.50
N LYS A 61 13.63 11.88 -1.55
CA LYS A 61 14.60 11.45 -0.53
C LYS A 61 14.19 11.87 0.89
N SER A 62 13.51 13.01 1.04
CA SER A 62 13.01 13.52 2.33
C SER A 62 11.88 12.69 2.92
N ASN A 63 11.08 12.02 2.09
CA ASN A 63 9.89 11.29 2.53
C ASN A 63 10.19 9.81 2.81
N ARG A 64 11.43 9.39 2.56
CA ARG A 64 11.88 8.00 2.66
C ARG A 64 12.06 7.58 4.12
N GLN A 65 11.38 6.51 4.49
CA GLN A 65 11.38 5.91 5.82
C GLN A 65 12.49 4.85 5.95
N THR A 66 13.73 5.31 6.11
CA THR A 66 14.93 4.44 6.15
C THR A 66 14.91 3.38 7.26
N LEU A 67 14.34 3.72 8.42
CA LEU A 67 14.20 2.79 9.54
C LEU A 67 13.26 1.63 9.20
N LEU A 68 12.11 1.92 8.58
CA LEU A 68 11.15 0.90 8.14
C LEU A 68 11.74 0.00 7.06
N GLU A 69 12.50 0.56 6.11
CA GLU A 69 13.19 -0.23 5.09
C GLU A 69 14.22 -1.19 5.69
N SER A 70 14.99 -0.73 6.68
CA SER A 70 15.97 -1.57 7.37
C SER A 70 15.28 -2.72 8.12
N GLN A 71 14.17 -2.42 8.81
CA GLN A 71 13.37 -3.44 9.50
C GLN A 71 12.80 -4.48 8.54
N LEU A 72 12.32 -4.06 7.36
CA LEU A 72 11.81 -4.96 6.33
C LEU A 72 12.93 -5.84 5.74
N ARG A 73 14.07 -5.24 5.39
CA ARG A 73 15.25 -5.98 4.90
C ARG A 73 15.79 -6.97 5.94
N GLY A 74 15.70 -6.61 7.21
CA GLY A 74 16.09 -7.47 8.33
C GLY A 74 15.05 -8.53 8.71
N GLY A 75 13.89 -8.56 8.03
CA GLY A 75 12.80 -9.50 8.34
C GLY A 75 12.14 -9.29 9.71
N LEU A 76 12.33 -8.13 10.34
CA LEU A 76 11.75 -7.80 11.65
C LEU A 76 10.27 -7.45 11.56
N ILE A 77 9.82 -7.00 10.40
CA ILE A 77 8.43 -6.61 10.12
C ILE A 77 7.93 -7.30 8.85
N SER A 78 6.62 -7.53 8.77
CA SER A 78 5.99 -8.04 7.55
C SER A 78 5.77 -6.92 6.53
N VAL A 79 5.48 -7.27 5.26
CA VAL A 79 5.06 -6.30 4.24
C VAL A 79 3.82 -5.51 4.68
N LYS A 80 2.89 -6.17 5.39
CA LYS A 80 1.69 -5.53 5.94
C LYS A 80 2.03 -4.46 6.97
N ASP A 81 3.00 -4.74 7.84
CA ASP A 81 3.46 -3.79 8.85
C ASP A 81 4.25 -2.64 8.22
N PHE A 82 5.01 -2.92 7.16
CA PHE A 82 5.67 -1.90 6.36
C PHE A 82 4.65 -0.95 5.72
N VAL A 83 3.63 -1.47 5.03
CA VAL A 83 2.54 -0.66 4.44
C VAL A 83 1.82 0.16 5.51
N ARG A 84 1.52 -0.43 6.68
CA ARG A 84 0.95 0.31 7.80
C ARG A 84 1.86 1.46 8.23
N GLY A 85 3.15 1.20 8.37
CA GLY A 85 4.15 2.20 8.74
C GLY A 85 4.21 3.37 7.77
N LEU A 86 4.15 3.10 6.45
CA LEU A 86 4.11 4.15 5.43
C LEU A 86 2.83 4.99 5.55
N ALA A 87 1.67 4.35 5.69
CA ALA A 87 0.38 5.04 5.82
C ALA A 87 0.25 5.86 7.12
N THR A 88 0.99 5.51 8.17
CA THR A 88 1.05 6.27 9.44
C THR A 88 2.20 7.26 9.53
N SER A 89 3.03 7.37 8.50
CA SER A 89 4.19 8.27 8.50
C SER A 89 3.78 9.75 8.47
N ASP A 90 4.64 10.61 8.98
CA ASP A 90 4.42 12.06 8.95
C ASP A 90 4.28 12.59 7.51
N ALA A 91 5.06 12.04 6.57
CA ALA A 91 4.95 12.40 5.16
C ALA A 91 3.56 12.08 4.61
N PHE A 92 3.00 10.91 4.94
CA PHE A 92 1.65 10.54 4.49
C PHE A 92 0.61 11.47 5.10
N ARG A 93 0.76 11.77 6.39
CA ARG A 93 -0.14 12.66 7.11
C ARG A 93 -0.16 14.07 6.52
N THR A 94 0.99 14.71 6.35
CA THR A 94 1.08 16.09 5.84
C THR A 94 0.58 16.20 4.41
N TRP A 95 0.99 15.29 3.52
CA TRP A 95 0.71 15.43 2.09
C TRP A 95 -0.60 14.79 1.64
N ASN A 96 -1.17 13.85 2.41
CA ASN A 96 -2.40 13.14 2.01
C ASN A 96 -3.54 13.34 3.01
N TYR A 97 -3.29 13.37 4.31
CA TYR A 97 -4.36 13.51 5.30
C TYR A 97 -4.76 14.98 5.50
N GLU A 98 -3.81 15.86 5.78
CA GLU A 98 -4.09 17.26 6.18
C GLU A 98 -4.74 18.10 5.08
N VAL A 99 -4.55 17.71 3.82
CA VAL A 99 -5.11 18.39 2.64
C VAL A 99 -6.46 17.83 2.19
N ASN A 100 -6.99 16.79 2.86
CA ASN A 100 -8.25 16.14 2.49
C ASN A 100 -9.26 16.15 3.64
N ASN A 101 -10.55 16.10 3.29
CA ASN A 101 -11.59 15.83 4.28
C ASN A 101 -11.68 14.32 4.61
N ASN A 102 -12.39 13.98 5.68
CA ASN A 102 -12.51 12.59 6.15
C ASN A 102 -13.07 11.64 5.07
N TYR A 103 -14.06 12.07 4.29
CA TYR A 103 -14.70 11.22 3.28
C TYR A 103 -13.76 10.93 2.12
N ARG A 104 -13.08 11.96 1.61
CA ARG A 104 -12.12 11.83 0.50
C ARG A 104 -10.90 11.03 0.93
N PHE A 105 -10.44 11.20 2.17
CA PHE A 105 -9.32 10.45 2.69
C PHE A 105 -9.62 8.95 2.81
N VAL A 106 -10.82 8.59 3.28
CA VAL A 106 -11.27 7.19 3.31
C VAL A 106 -11.29 6.60 1.91
N GLU A 107 -11.83 7.33 0.92
CA GLU A 107 -11.85 6.87 -0.47
C GLU A 107 -10.43 6.64 -1.02
N LEU A 108 -9.50 7.57 -0.76
CA LEU A 108 -8.10 7.47 -1.16
C LEU A 108 -7.42 6.24 -0.54
N CYS A 109 -7.66 5.95 0.73
CA CYS A 109 -7.10 4.78 1.41
C CYS A 109 -7.72 3.44 0.96
N VAL A 110 -8.92 3.45 0.37
CA VAL A 110 -9.53 2.24 -0.20
C VAL A 110 -9.03 1.96 -1.62
N GLN A 111 -8.66 3.01 -2.36
CA GLN A 111 -8.16 2.91 -3.73
C GLN A 111 -6.66 2.57 -3.82
N ARG A 112 -5.88 2.93 -2.80
CA ARG A 112 -4.44 2.64 -2.70
C ARG A 112 -4.18 1.30 -2.01
#